data_AF-A0A7W1D8Q6-F1
#
_entry.id   AF-A0A7W1D8Q6-F1
#
_cell.length_a   1.000
_cell.length_b   1.000
_cell.length_c   1.000
_cell.angle_alpha   90.00
_cell.angle_beta   90.00
_cell.angle_gamma   90.00
#
_symmetry.space_group_name_H-M   'P 1'
#
loop_
_entity.id
_entity.type
_entity.pdbx_description
1 polymer ?
#
loop_
_entity_poly.entity_id
_entity_poly.type
_entity_poly.pdbx_seq_one_letter_code
_entity_poly.pdbx_strand_id
1 'polypeptide(L)'
;MKQQIEIGNKIFRYKKDALLHFKNILNSYDFGESLNSKDFNDVYELLKRHPRAKEKIGVGIKGFKIGKVQYHTKCFEFIRTDATTGYFGYVKCISGDRNAITEFSRACRKAIQEDLRNVKIEYFKKYSKKGRVKCQETGELLLYEELNVDHR
;
A
#
# COMPACT_ATOMS: atom_id res chain seq x y z
N MET A 1 2.70 -19.49 -21.23
CA MET A 1 2.61 -20.19 -19.94
C MET A 1 2.73 -19.17 -18.81
N LYS A 2 1.85 -19.18 -17.80
CA LYS A 2 2.04 -18.33 -16.62
C LYS A 2 3.24 -18.86 -15.82
N GLN A 3 4.29 -18.05 -15.69
CA GLN A 3 5.50 -18.40 -14.95
C GLN A 3 5.18 -18.49 -13.45
N GLN A 4 5.62 -19.56 -12.80
CA GLN A 4 5.51 -19.71 -11.36
C GLN A 4 6.37 -18.65 -10.65
N ILE A 5 5.95 -18.22 -9.46
CA ILE A 5 6.68 -17.23 -8.67
C ILE A 5 7.32 -17.94 -7.50
N GLU A 6 8.65 -17.93 -7.49
CA GLU A 6 9.46 -18.53 -6.43
C GLU A 6 9.99 -17.43 -5.50
N ILE A 7 9.75 -17.58 -4.20
CA ILE A 7 10.17 -16.65 -3.16
C ILE A 7 10.76 -17.49 -2.02
N GLY A 8 12.09 -17.58 -1.98
CA GLY A 8 12.78 -18.52 -1.11
C GLY A 8 12.33 -19.95 -1.43
N ASN A 9 11.86 -20.66 -0.39
CA ASN A 9 11.38 -22.05 -0.51
C ASN A 9 9.89 -22.15 -0.90
N LYS A 10 9.21 -21.04 -1.17
CA LYS A 10 7.78 -21.03 -1.54
C LYS A 10 7.60 -20.87 -3.04
N ILE A 11 6.76 -21.73 -3.61
CA ILE A 11 6.37 -21.70 -5.01
C ILE A 11 4.90 -21.32 -5.09
N PHE A 12 4.61 -20.21 -5.75
CA PHE A 12 3.24 -19.73 -5.98
C PHE A 12 2.84 -19.97 -7.43
N ARG A 13 1.74 -20.68 -7.63
CA ARG A 13 1.18 -20.95 -8.96
C ARG A 13 0.69 -19.67 -9.64
N TYR A 14 0.08 -18.76 -8.87
CA TYR A 14 -0.41 -17.49 -9.39
C TYR A 14 0.11 -16.30 -8.58
N LYS A 15 0.31 -15.19 -9.29
CA LYS A 15 0.65 -13.88 -8.70
C LYS A 15 -0.30 -13.45 -7.58
N LYS A 16 -1.60 -13.70 -7.76
CA LYS A 16 -2.61 -13.38 -6.75
C LYS A 16 -2.39 -14.13 -5.43
N ASP A 17 -1.86 -15.35 -5.50
CA ASP A 17 -1.64 -16.19 -4.31
C ASP A 17 -0.44 -15.65 -3.52
N ALA A 18 0.63 -15.28 -4.20
CA ALA A 18 1.77 -14.59 -3.58
C ALA A 18 1.33 -13.28 -2.93
N LEU A 19 0.54 -12.45 -3.64
CA LEU A 19 0.02 -11.20 -3.10
C LEU A 19 -0.86 -11.42 -1.86
N LEU A 20 -1.70 -12.46 -1.87
CA LEU A 20 -2.57 -12.79 -0.75
C LEU A 20 -1.76 -13.27 0.45
N HIS A 21 -0.75 -14.12 0.25
CA HIS A 21 0.14 -14.61 1.31
C HIS A 21 0.78 -13.45 2.08
N PHE A 22 1.45 -12.54 1.38
CA PHE A 22 2.13 -11.41 2.03
C PHE A 22 1.16 -10.34 2.54
N LYS A 23 -0.03 -10.22 1.96
CA LYS A 23 -1.11 -9.39 2.53
C LYS A 23 -1.58 -9.95 3.87
N ASN A 24 -1.72 -11.28 3.98
CA ASN A 24 -2.13 -11.93 5.22
C ASN A 24 -1.07 -11.73 6.30
N ILE A 25 0.22 -11.97 5.99
CA ILE A 25 1.32 -11.65 6.91
C ILE A 25 1.23 -10.19 7.35
N LEU A 26 1.14 -9.24 6.42
CA LEU A 26 1.11 -7.81 6.77
C LEU A 26 -0.06 -7.45 7.71
N ASN A 27 -1.21 -8.10 7.55
CA ASN A 27 -2.42 -7.80 8.32
C ASN A 27 -2.51 -8.55 9.65
N SER A 28 -1.73 -9.61 9.84
CA SER A 28 -1.67 -10.39 11.08
C SER A 28 -0.99 -9.69 12.26
N TYR A 29 -0.34 -8.54 12.01
CA TYR A 29 0.45 -7.80 13.00
C TYR A 29 -0.02 -6.36 13.11
N ASP A 30 0.11 -5.75 14.28
CA ASP A 30 -0.21 -4.35 14.53
C ASP A 30 0.94 -3.40 14.22
N PHE A 31 0.65 -2.10 14.14
CA PHE A 31 1.68 -1.09 13.88
C PHE A 31 2.79 -1.14 14.93
N GLY A 32 4.04 -1.14 14.47
CA GLY A 32 5.22 -1.23 15.32
C GLY A 32 5.59 -2.65 15.74
N GLU A 33 4.71 -3.64 15.54
CA GLU A 33 4.94 -5.02 15.93
C GLU A 33 6.01 -5.66 15.03
N SER A 34 6.92 -6.42 15.64
CA SER A 34 8.00 -7.12 14.96
C SER A 34 7.51 -8.47 14.43
N LEU A 35 7.99 -8.87 13.25
CA LEU A 35 7.65 -10.18 12.69
C LEU A 35 8.28 -11.32 13.48
N ASN A 36 7.57 -12.44 13.60
CA ASN A 36 8.14 -13.68 14.13
C ASN A 36 9.19 -14.26 13.17
N SER A 37 9.97 -15.24 13.62
CA SER A 37 11.08 -15.82 12.84
C SER A 37 10.67 -16.42 11.49
N LYS A 38 9.47 -17.00 11.40
CA LYS A 38 8.96 -17.63 10.17
C LYS A 38 8.61 -16.55 9.14
N ASP A 39 7.82 -15.57 9.55
CA ASP A 39 7.39 -14.48 8.68
C ASP A 39 8.57 -13.56 8.33
N PHE A 40 9.52 -13.39 9.24
CA PHE A 40 10.80 -12.73 8.97
C PHE A 40 11.50 -13.34 7.76
N ASN A 41 11.66 -14.68 7.73
CA ASN A 41 12.35 -15.35 6.64
C ASN A 41 11.59 -15.19 5.31
N ASP A 42 10.27 -15.38 5.33
CA ASP A 42 9.42 -15.17 4.14
C ASP A 42 9.55 -13.75 3.60
N VAL A 43 9.50 -12.74 4.48
CA VAL A 43 9.58 -11.32 4.12
C VAL A 43 10.98 -10.91 3.69
N TYR A 44 12.03 -11.55 4.23
CA TYR A 44 13.40 -11.35 3.79
C TYR A 44 13.62 -11.87 2.35
N GLU A 45 13.16 -13.08 2.05
CA GLU A 45 13.23 -13.65 0.70
C GLU A 45 12.42 -12.83 -0.30
N LEU A 46 11.28 -12.28 0.14
CA LEU A 46 10.51 -11.31 -0.65
C LEU A 46 11.31 -10.02 -0.91
N LEU A 47 12.00 -9.48 0.08
CA LEU A 47 12.78 -8.25 -0.06
C LEU A 47 13.91 -8.39 -1.09
N LYS A 48 14.55 -9.57 -1.16
CA LYS A 48 15.59 -9.86 -2.16
C LYS A 48 15.10 -9.70 -3.60
N ARG A 49 13.79 -9.85 -3.85
CA ARG A 49 13.18 -9.68 -5.17
C ARG A 49 12.86 -8.22 -5.51
N HIS A 50 13.03 -7.29 -4.57
CA HIS A 50 12.77 -5.88 -4.84
C HIS A 50 13.74 -5.36 -5.93
N PRO A 51 13.31 -4.54 -6.91
CA PRO A 51 14.21 -3.98 -7.93
C PRO A 51 15.43 -3.23 -7.37
N ARG A 52 15.28 -2.68 -6.17
CA ARG A 52 16.32 -2.01 -5.37
C ARG A 52 16.79 -2.82 -4.15
N ALA A 53 16.81 -4.16 -4.26
CA ALA A 53 17.13 -5.04 -3.14
C ALA A 53 18.51 -4.74 -2.52
N LYS A 54 19.54 -4.54 -3.36
CA LYS A 54 20.90 -4.21 -2.91
C LYS A 54 20.93 -2.95 -2.02
N GLU A 55 20.29 -1.87 -2.48
CA GLU A 55 20.16 -0.61 -1.72
C GLU A 55 19.37 -0.81 -0.42
N LYS A 56 18.24 -1.53 -0.47
CA LYS A 56 17.39 -1.74 0.71
C LYS A 56 18.05 -2.60 1.77
N ILE A 57 18.68 -3.70 1.37
CA ILE A 57 19.41 -4.59 2.28
C ILE A 57 20.63 -3.85 2.85
N GLY A 58 21.42 -3.18 2.01
CA GLY A 58 22.59 -2.41 2.44
C GLY A 58 23.54 -3.24 3.31
N VAL A 59 23.81 -2.76 4.53
CA VAL A 59 24.67 -3.39 5.54
C VAL A 59 24.09 -4.66 6.20
N GLY A 60 22.91 -5.10 5.75
CA GLY A 60 22.19 -6.26 6.28
C GLY A 60 20.94 -5.87 7.07
N ILE A 61 20.00 -6.81 7.18
CA ILE A 61 18.73 -6.62 7.88
C ILE A 61 18.81 -7.26 9.27
N LYS A 62 18.54 -6.46 10.31
CA LYS A 62 18.40 -6.90 11.70
C LYS A 62 16.99 -7.42 12.00
N GLY A 63 15.97 -6.80 11.42
CA GLY A 63 14.58 -7.07 11.77
C GLY A 63 13.58 -6.49 10.78
N PHE A 64 12.34 -6.96 10.87
CA PHE A 64 11.19 -6.35 10.22
C PHE A 64 10.10 -6.05 11.24
N LYS A 65 9.37 -4.96 11.01
CA LYS A 65 8.16 -4.61 11.75
C LYS A 65 7.10 -4.02 10.82
N ILE A 66 5.88 -3.87 11.32
CA ILE A 66 4.83 -3.20 10.56
C ILE A 66 4.93 -1.69 10.70
N GLY A 67 5.25 -1.05 9.58
CA GLY A 67 5.26 0.39 9.43
C GLY A 67 3.90 0.99 9.11
N LYS A 68 3.73 2.27 9.44
CA LYS A 68 2.60 3.09 9.05
C LYS A 68 3.04 4.10 7.98
N VAL A 69 2.41 4.08 6.81
CA VAL A 69 2.69 5.03 5.72
C VAL A 69 1.48 5.93 5.45
N GLN A 70 1.50 6.65 4.33
CA GLN A 70 0.44 7.57 3.90
C GLN A 70 -0.94 6.90 4.00
N TYR A 71 -1.95 7.68 4.40
CA TYR A 71 -3.33 7.21 4.58
C TYR A 71 -3.50 6.10 5.63
N HIS A 72 -2.66 6.06 6.67
CA HIS A 72 -2.78 5.07 7.75
C HIS A 72 -2.69 3.62 7.26
N THR A 73 -1.99 3.37 6.16
CA THR A 73 -1.86 2.03 5.58
C THR A 73 -0.64 1.29 6.15
N LYS A 74 -0.78 -0.03 6.34
CA LYS A 74 0.30 -0.94 6.77
C LYS A 74 1.31 -1.15 5.63
N CYS A 75 2.60 -1.24 5.98
CA CYS A 75 3.69 -1.55 5.07
C CYS A 75 4.80 -2.30 5.84
N PHE A 76 5.67 -3.05 5.16
CA PHE A 76 6.83 -3.65 5.81
C PHE A 76 7.91 -2.59 6.02
N GLU A 77 8.33 -2.42 7.27
CA GLU A 77 9.50 -1.63 7.65
C GLU A 77 10.66 -2.58 7.94
N PHE A 78 11.80 -2.36 7.30
CA PHE A 78 13.03 -3.07 7.62
C PHE A 78 13.90 -2.22 8.54
N ILE A 79 14.60 -2.88 9.44
CA ILE A 79 15.58 -2.30 10.35
C ILE A 79 16.93 -2.92 9.98
N ARG A 80 17.89 -2.10 9.59
CA ARG A 80 19.24 -2.55 9.24
C ARG A 80 20.10 -2.78 10.48
N THR A 81 21.25 -3.43 10.29
CA THR A 81 22.23 -3.69 11.36
C THR A 81 22.82 -2.41 11.96
N ASP A 82 22.91 -1.34 11.17
CA ASP A 82 23.29 0.02 11.60
C ASP A 82 22.12 0.83 12.24
N ALA A 83 20.99 0.16 12.52
CA ALA A 83 19.75 0.74 13.04
C ALA A 83 19.02 1.72 12.10
N THR A 84 19.50 1.95 10.88
CA THR A 84 18.72 2.70 9.88
C THR A 84 17.49 1.92 9.46
N THR A 85 16.40 2.62 9.14
CA THR A 85 15.15 1.98 8.73
C THR A 85 14.68 2.42 7.36
N GLY A 86 13.76 1.66 6.78
CA GLY A 86 13.08 2.03 5.56
C GLY A 86 11.92 1.11 5.25
N TYR A 87 11.19 1.43 4.19
CA TYR A 87 9.95 0.73 3.85
C TYR A 87 10.04 0.02 2.50
N PHE A 88 9.27 -1.04 2.34
CA PHE A 88 9.03 -1.64 1.03
C PHE A 88 7.65 -2.29 0.95
N GLY A 89 7.03 -2.19 -0.22
CA GLY A 89 5.73 -2.81 -0.48
C GLY A 89 5.89 -4.17 -1.14
N TYR A 90 5.21 -5.18 -0.60
CA TYR A 90 5.21 -6.53 -1.16
C TYR A 90 4.73 -6.59 -2.61
N VAL A 91 3.78 -5.72 -2.97
CA VAL A 91 3.27 -5.61 -4.35
C VAL A 91 4.40 -5.30 -5.33
N LYS A 92 5.36 -4.44 -4.96
CA LYS A 92 6.49 -4.07 -5.81
C LYS A 92 7.49 -5.22 -5.97
N CYS A 93 7.73 -6.01 -4.93
CA CYS A 93 8.59 -7.20 -5.01
C CYS A 93 8.00 -8.31 -5.89
N ILE A 94 6.67 -8.40 -5.96
CA ILE A 94 5.96 -9.45 -6.73
C ILE A 94 5.63 -8.98 -8.15
N SER A 95 5.25 -7.71 -8.31
CA SER A 95 4.77 -7.16 -9.58
C SER A 95 5.83 -6.43 -10.39
N GLY A 96 6.98 -6.13 -9.78
CA GLY A 96 7.98 -5.24 -10.37
C GLY A 96 7.53 -3.78 -10.39
N ASP A 97 8.24 -3.01 -11.20
CA ASP A 97 7.89 -1.61 -11.46
C ASP A 97 6.63 -1.50 -12.33
N ARG A 98 5.88 -0.42 -12.12
CA ARG A 98 4.76 -0.09 -13.00
C ARG A 98 5.32 0.54 -14.28
N ASN A 99 4.58 0.41 -15.37
CA ASN A 99 4.94 1.09 -16.61
C ASN A 99 4.80 2.62 -16.47
N ALA A 100 5.47 3.35 -17.37
CA ALA A 100 5.53 4.81 -17.34
C ALA A 100 4.15 5.46 -17.42
N ILE A 101 3.24 4.90 -18.23
CA ILE A 101 1.86 5.41 -18.38
C ILE A 101 1.11 5.31 -17.04
N THR A 102 1.23 4.18 -16.35
CA THR A 102 0.57 3.97 -15.06
C THR A 102 1.11 4.92 -14.00
N GLU A 103 2.42 5.16 -13.96
CA GLU A 103 3.01 6.13 -13.03
C GLU A 103 2.60 7.56 -13.39
N PHE A 104 2.56 7.93 -14.68
CA PHE A 104 2.07 9.22 -15.14
C PHE A 104 0.61 9.46 -14.72
N SER A 105 -0.31 8.52 -15.00
CA SER A 105 -1.71 8.65 -14.58
C SER A 105 -1.89 8.73 -13.06
N ARG A 106 -0.98 8.13 -12.27
CA ARG A 106 -0.99 8.27 -10.81
C ARG A 106 -0.48 9.65 -10.37
N ALA A 107 0.57 10.17 -11.02
CA ALA A 107 1.09 11.49 -10.77
C ALA A 107 0.03 12.57 -11.05
N CYS A 108 -0.67 12.50 -12.19
CA CYS A 108 -1.75 13.42 -12.54
C CYS A 108 -2.88 13.39 -11.50
N ARG A 109 -3.34 12.19 -11.11
CA ARG A 109 -4.36 12.04 -10.06
C ARG A 109 -3.92 12.60 -8.71
N LYS A 110 -2.65 12.44 -8.36
CA LYS A 110 -2.09 13.00 -7.13
C LYS A 110 -2.01 14.52 -7.18
N ALA A 111 -1.69 15.10 -8.34
CA ALA A 111 -1.55 16.53 -8.52
C ALA A 111 -2.85 17.29 -8.21
N ILE A 112 -4.00 16.73 -8.59
CA ILE A 112 -5.33 17.33 -8.38
C ILE A 112 -6.04 16.84 -7.11
N GLN A 113 -5.38 16.00 -6.30
CA GLN A 113 -6.04 15.32 -5.18
C GLN A 113 -6.55 16.30 -4.12
N GLU A 114 -5.80 17.38 -3.89
CA GLU A 114 -6.19 18.45 -2.97
C GLU A 114 -7.37 19.26 -3.50
N ASP A 115 -7.37 19.58 -4.81
CA ASP A 115 -8.49 20.26 -5.46
C ASP A 115 -9.79 19.47 -5.34
N LEU A 116 -9.75 18.16 -5.65
CA LEU A 116 -10.91 17.27 -5.50
C LEU A 116 -11.41 17.21 -4.05
N ARG A 117 -10.48 17.18 -3.08
CA ARG A 117 -10.84 17.22 -1.65
C ARG A 117 -11.53 18.54 -1.30
N ASN A 118 -11.00 19.66 -1.78
CA ASN A 118 -11.55 20.98 -1.52
C ASN A 118 -12.93 21.14 -2.13
N VAL A 119 -13.16 20.65 -3.35
CA VAL A 119 -14.50 20.60 -3.97
C VAL A 119 -15.50 19.90 -3.06
N LYS A 120 -15.14 18.73 -2.52
CA LYS A 120 -16.01 17.97 -1.61
C LYS A 120 -16.26 18.71 -0.30
N ILE A 121 -15.22 19.29 0.29
CA ILE A 121 -15.31 20.05 1.53
C ILE A 121 -16.24 21.25 1.36
N GLU A 122 -16.07 22.03 0.30
CA GLU A 122 -16.89 23.21 0.03
C GLU A 122 -18.35 22.82 -0.24
N TYR A 123 -18.59 21.71 -0.94
CA TYR A 123 -19.94 21.17 -1.10
C TYR A 123 -20.61 20.83 0.24
N PHE A 124 -19.88 20.15 1.13
CA PHE A 124 -20.38 19.85 2.48
C PHE A 124 -20.58 21.11 3.32
N LYS A 125 -19.66 22.07 3.30
CA LYS A 125 -19.82 23.34 4.02
C LYS A 125 -21.10 24.08 3.61
N LYS A 126 -21.42 24.07 2.32
CA LYS A 126 -22.55 24.81 1.76
C LYS A 126 -23.90 24.10 1.95
N TYR A 127 -23.94 22.78 1.83
CA TYR A 127 -25.21 22.03 1.73
C TYR A 127 -25.47 21.06 2.89
N SER A 128 -24.53 20.90 3.83
CA SER A 128 -24.67 19.92 4.91
C SER A 128 -25.83 20.24 5.83
N LYS A 129 -26.66 19.22 6.07
CA LYS A 129 -27.69 19.20 7.10
C LYS A 129 -27.44 17.99 8.00
N LYS A 130 -27.11 18.24 9.28
CA LYS A 130 -26.74 17.18 10.24
C LYS A 130 -25.60 16.28 9.74
N GLY A 131 -24.61 16.86 9.06
CA GLY A 131 -23.44 16.12 8.54
C GLY A 131 -23.68 15.38 7.22
N ARG A 132 -24.87 15.49 6.61
CA ARG A 132 -25.23 14.83 5.36
C ARG A 132 -25.51 15.82 4.26
N VAL A 133 -25.18 15.47 3.02
CA VAL A 133 -25.54 16.22 1.81
C VAL A 133 -26.23 15.32 0.79
N LYS A 134 -26.93 15.93 -0.16
CA LYS A 134 -27.62 15.20 -1.22
C LYS A 134 -26.60 14.70 -2.26
N CYS A 135 -26.63 13.41 -2.59
CA CYS A 135 -25.93 12.87 -3.75
C CYS A 135 -26.54 13.44 -5.04
N GLN A 136 -25.73 13.97 -5.94
CA GLN A 136 -26.22 14.51 -7.22
C GLN A 136 -26.77 13.42 -8.15
N GLU A 137 -26.30 12.18 -8.00
CA GLU A 137 -26.70 11.03 -8.79
C GLU A 137 -27.95 10.34 -8.26
N THR A 138 -27.91 9.92 -6.99
CA THR A 138 -28.97 9.11 -6.39
C THR A 138 -30.01 9.95 -5.67
N GLY A 139 -29.69 11.20 -5.33
CA GLY A 139 -30.54 12.06 -4.52
C GLY A 139 -30.58 11.72 -3.03
N GLU A 140 -29.86 10.70 -2.57
CA GLU A 140 -29.82 10.27 -1.17
C GLU A 140 -29.01 11.23 -0.28
N LEU A 141 -29.35 11.28 1.02
CA LEU A 141 -28.60 12.06 2.01
C LEU A 141 -27.50 11.23 2.66
N LEU A 142 -26.28 11.48 2.23
CA LEU A 142 -25.10 10.68 2.57
C LEU A 142 -24.06 11.52 3.36
N LEU A 143 -23.30 10.82 4.20
CA LEU A 143 -22.19 11.37 4.98
C LEU A 143 -20.97 11.64 4.08
N TYR A 144 -19.99 12.35 4.63
CA TYR A 144 -18.76 12.69 3.92
C TYR A 144 -18.03 11.44 3.44
N GLU A 145 -17.97 10.38 4.25
CA GLU A 145 -17.26 9.13 3.93
C GLU A 145 -17.96 8.31 2.84
N GLU A 146 -19.26 8.53 2.64
CA GLU A 146 -20.12 7.76 1.73
C GLU A 146 -20.18 8.35 0.32
N LEU A 147 -19.66 9.57 0.12
CA LEU A 147 -19.68 10.27 -1.16
C LEU A 147 -18.29 10.33 -1.80
N ASN A 148 -18.23 10.49 -3.13
CA ASN A 148 -16.99 10.76 -3.85
C ASN A 148 -17.23 11.89 -4.86
N VAL A 149 -16.17 12.64 -5.16
CA VAL A 149 -16.22 13.64 -6.24
C VAL A 149 -15.97 12.91 -7.55
N ASP A 150 -16.94 12.98 -8.45
CA ASP A 150 -16.84 12.48 -9.81
C ASP A 150 -16.49 13.64 -10.76
N HIS A 151 -15.86 13.30 -11.87
CA HIS A 151 -15.32 14.18 -12.91
C HIS A 151 -16.27 14.33 -14.11
N ARG A 152 -17.57 14.11 -13.89
CA ARG A 152 -18.59 14.21 -14.94
C ARG A 152 -18.58 15.54 -15.66
#